data_AF-A0A1G2KQK0-F1
#
_entry.id   AF-A0A1G2KQK0-F1
#
_cell.length_a   1.000
_cell.length_b   1.000
_cell.length_c   1.000
_cell.angle_alpha   90.00
_cell.angle_beta   90.00
_cell.angle_gamma   90.00
#
_symmetry.space_group_name_H-M   'P 1'
#
loop_
_entity.id
_entity.type
_entity.pdbx_description
1 polymer ?
#
loop_
_entity_poly.entity_id
_entity_poly.type
_entity_poly.pdbx_seq_one_letter_code
_entity_poly.pdbx_strand_id
1 'polypeptide(L)'
;MAQRTRRIHVLLFILAALLMALGVDACYSERPVGLMDVVRPERSDALVIVKNPDDPAWHGRSGHAAMVLEKLIVMSREIGILHDGVLPVHLHVSASILDYGEAYRVLGRSFIVVGARRVRDGRVDGTLAHELAHLVTWGAHHESAWLGACTALLDEYYRREGVPPHERDMSNCFSR
;
A
#
# COMPACT_ATOMS: atom_id res chain seq x y z
N MET A 1 -28.92 -26.97 -33.06
CA MET A 1 -28.47 -25.81 -32.25
C MET A 1 -27.07 -25.97 -31.62
N ALA A 2 -26.54 -27.18 -31.39
CA ALA A 2 -25.22 -27.39 -30.74
C ALA A 2 -23.98 -27.06 -31.59
N GLN A 3 -24.12 -26.80 -32.89
CA GLN A 3 -22.99 -26.57 -33.80
C GLN A 3 -22.56 -25.09 -33.89
N ARG A 4 -23.43 -24.17 -33.46
CA ARG A 4 -23.20 -22.71 -33.53
C ARG A 4 -22.32 -22.20 -32.37
N THR A 5 -22.44 -22.80 -31.19
CA THR A 5 -21.66 -22.47 -30.00
C THR A 5 -20.19 -22.89 -30.10
N ARG A 6 -19.88 -24.03 -30.74
CA ARG A 6 -18.49 -24.47 -30.96
C ARG A 6 -17.69 -23.53 -31.88
N ARG A 7 -18.34 -22.91 -32.87
CA ARG A 7 -17.67 -21.97 -33.80
C ARG A 7 -17.26 -20.66 -33.11
N ILE A 8 -18.02 -20.19 -32.13
CA ILE A 8 -17.71 -18.96 -31.38
C ILE A 8 -16.48 -19.16 -30.48
N HIS A 9 -16.37 -20.33 -29.82
CA HIS A 9 -15.24 -20.62 -28.95
C HIS A 9 -13.92 -20.76 -29.73
N VAL A 10 -13.97 -21.37 -30.92
CA VAL A 10 -12.80 -21.47 -31.79
C VAL A 10 -12.37 -20.10 -32.32
N LEU A 11 -13.33 -19.23 -32.67
CA LEU A 11 -13.04 -17.84 -33.09
C LEU A 11 -12.40 -17.01 -31.96
N LEU A 12 -12.86 -17.17 -30.71
CA LEU A 12 -12.28 -16.49 -29.54
C LEU A 12 -10.85 -16.97 -29.25
N PHE A 13 -10.59 -18.28 -29.38
CA PHE A 13 -9.25 -18.83 -29.20
C PHE A 13 -8.28 -18.39 -30.30
N ILE A 14 -8.73 -18.35 -31.55
CA ILE A 14 -7.90 -17.86 -32.66
C ILE A 14 -7.62 -16.37 -32.51
N LEU A 15 -8.60 -15.57 -32.05
CA LEU A 15 -8.40 -14.14 -31.79
C LEU A 15 -7.41 -13.89 -30.65
N ALA A 16 -7.49 -14.65 -29.55
CA ALA A 16 -6.54 -14.56 -28.44
C ALA A 16 -5.12 -14.98 -28.85
N ALA A 17 -5.00 -16.04 -29.67
CA ALA A 17 -3.72 -16.48 -30.21
C ALA A 17 -3.14 -15.47 -31.22
N LEU A 18 -3.98 -14.82 -32.04
CA LEU A 18 -3.55 -13.77 -32.95
C LEU A 18 -3.08 -12.52 -32.19
N LEU A 19 -3.76 -12.14 -31.10
CA LEU A 19 -3.37 -11.00 -30.27
C LEU A 19 -2.01 -11.25 -29.58
N MET A 20 -1.76 -12.48 -29.14
CA MET A 20 -0.45 -12.88 -28.60
C MET A 20 0.64 -12.95 -29.69
N ALA A 21 0.31 -13.41 -30.90
CA ALA A 21 1.27 -13.53 -32.00
C ALA A 21 1.61 -12.19 -32.68
N LEU A 22 0.70 -11.21 -32.64
CA LEU A 22 0.88 -9.89 -33.23
C LEU A 22 1.64 -8.91 -32.32
N GLY A 23 2.12 -9.36 -31.15
CA GLY A 23 2.86 -8.49 -30.23
C GLY A 23 2.07 -7.23 -29.87
N VAL A 24 0.73 -7.34 -29.81
CA VAL A 24 -0.11 -6.28 -29.27
C VAL A 24 0.03 -6.36 -27.74
N ASP A 25 1.23 -6.01 -27.29
CA ASP A 25 1.53 -5.67 -25.92
C ASP A 25 0.59 -4.52 -25.56
N ALA A 26 -0.43 -4.84 -24.77
CA ALA A 26 -1.18 -3.84 -24.06
C ALA A 26 -0.22 -3.13 -23.10
N CYS A 27 0.47 -2.10 -23.60
CA CYS A 27 1.25 -1.09 -22.87
C CYS A 27 1.68 -1.49 -21.45
N TYR A 28 2.50 -2.53 -21.34
CA TYR A 28 3.43 -2.66 -20.22
C TYR A 28 4.80 -2.38 -20.82
N SER A 29 5.17 -1.11 -20.77
CA SER A 29 6.51 -0.64 -21.12
C SER A 29 7.52 -1.40 -20.26
N GLU A 30 8.14 -2.41 -20.85
CA GLU A 30 9.43 -2.95 -20.43
C GLU A 30 10.46 -1.81 -20.50
N ARG A 31 10.60 -1.05 -19.42
CA ARG A 31 11.89 -0.42 -19.14
C ARG A 31 12.72 -1.43 -18.36
N PRO A 32 13.94 -1.74 -18.80
CA PRO A 32 14.82 -2.60 -18.05
C PRO A 32 14.99 -1.99 -16.66
N VAL A 33 14.79 -2.81 -15.63
CA VAL A 33 15.04 -2.48 -14.24
C VAL A 33 16.50 -2.05 -14.15
N GLY A 34 16.72 -0.74 -14.13
CA GLY A 34 18.01 -0.13 -13.83
C GLY A 34 18.35 -0.50 -12.40
N LEU A 35 19.20 -1.52 -12.28
CA LEU A 35 19.97 -1.79 -11.09
C LEU A 35 20.74 -0.51 -10.73
N MET A 36 20.68 -0.13 -9.45
CA MET A 36 21.49 0.91 -8.80
C MET A 36 20.97 2.36 -8.90
N ASP A 37 19.95 2.66 -8.10
CA ASP A 37 20.05 3.87 -7.28
C ASP A 37 20.63 3.50 -5.92
N VAL A 38 21.62 4.29 -5.50
CA VAL A 38 22.48 4.08 -4.36
C VAL A 38 21.63 3.82 -3.11
N VAL A 39 21.59 2.55 -2.69
CA VAL A 39 21.13 2.16 -1.36
C VAL A 39 22.11 2.82 -0.39
N ARG A 40 21.72 3.98 0.16
CA ARG A 40 22.29 4.46 1.43
C ARG A 40 22.20 3.27 2.37
N PRO A 41 23.27 2.91 3.10
CA PRO A 41 23.28 1.73 3.94
C PRO A 41 22.02 1.74 4.79
N GLU A 42 21.12 0.79 4.52
CA GLU A 42 19.92 0.60 5.32
C GLU A 42 20.41 0.46 6.76
N ARG A 43 20.03 1.42 7.59
CA ARG A 43 20.14 1.26 9.03
C ARG A 43 19.51 -0.08 9.36
N SER A 44 20.27 -1.04 9.90
CA SER A 44 19.80 -2.42 10.10
C SER A 44 18.63 -2.51 11.11
N ASP A 45 18.27 -1.39 11.72
CA ASP A 45 17.18 -1.15 12.66
C ASP A 45 16.03 -0.29 12.06
N ALA A 46 16.08 0.04 10.76
CA ALA A 46 15.05 0.86 10.13
C ALA A 46 13.68 0.15 10.14
N LEU A 47 12.68 0.81 10.74
CA LEU A 47 11.30 0.30 10.78
C LEU A 47 10.60 0.48 9.43
N VAL A 48 10.96 1.52 8.69
CA VAL A 48 10.40 1.88 7.39
C VAL A 48 11.51 2.01 6.36
N ILE A 49 11.33 1.35 5.21
CA ILE A 49 12.22 1.47 4.05
C ILE A 49 11.44 2.14 2.94
N VAL A 50 11.78 3.40 2.63
CA VAL A 50 11.15 4.16 1.56
C VAL A 50 11.70 3.70 0.21
N LYS A 51 10.81 3.25 -0.69
CA LYS A 51 11.15 2.87 -2.06
C LYS A 51 11.01 4.08 -2.99
N ASN A 52 12.04 4.32 -3.80
CA ASN A 52 12.14 5.43 -4.76
C ASN A 52 11.85 6.79 -4.11
N PRO A 53 12.63 7.20 -3.08
CA PRO A 53 12.38 8.43 -2.34
C PRO A 53 12.45 9.71 -3.20
N ASP A 54 13.12 9.63 -4.35
CA ASP A 54 13.29 10.72 -5.32
C ASP A 54 12.17 10.79 -6.38
N ASP A 55 11.17 9.90 -6.33
CA ASP A 55 10.05 9.96 -7.27
C ASP A 55 9.27 11.29 -7.08
N PRO A 56 8.99 12.07 -8.15
CA PRO A 56 8.27 13.34 -8.06
C PRO A 56 6.92 13.27 -7.34
N ALA A 57 6.27 12.09 -7.31
CA ALA A 57 5.06 11.83 -6.54
C ALA A 57 5.24 12.07 -5.03
N TRP A 58 6.48 12.01 -4.54
CA TRP A 58 6.85 12.25 -3.15
C TRP A 58 7.25 13.68 -2.82
N HIS A 59 7.53 14.55 -3.81
CA HIS A 59 8.24 15.83 -3.61
C HIS A 59 7.73 16.60 -2.38
N GLY A 60 8.62 16.74 -1.38
CA GLY A 60 8.39 17.47 -0.14
C GLY A 60 7.65 16.73 0.99
N ARG A 61 7.14 15.52 0.76
CA ARG A 61 6.27 14.81 1.74
C ARG A 61 6.63 13.33 2.01
N SER A 62 7.63 12.76 1.35
CA SER A 62 8.15 11.41 1.67
C SER A 62 8.65 11.26 3.09
N GLY A 63 9.43 12.22 3.57
CA GLY A 63 9.88 12.24 4.95
C GLY A 63 8.72 12.27 5.94
N HIS A 64 7.65 13.01 5.63
CA HIS A 64 6.47 13.08 6.48
C HIS A 64 5.72 11.74 6.54
N ALA A 65 5.42 11.13 5.40
CA ALA A 65 4.74 9.83 5.35
C ALA A 65 5.57 8.71 6.02
N ALA A 66 6.89 8.69 5.81
CA ALA A 66 7.78 7.76 6.49
C ALA A 66 7.76 7.96 8.01
N MET A 67 7.86 9.22 8.49
CA MET A 67 7.78 9.55 9.92
C MET A 67 6.43 9.15 10.53
N VAL A 68 5.33 9.38 9.82
CA VAL A 68 3.99 8.98 10.28
C VAL A 68 3.90 7.46 10.39
N LEU A 69 4.40 6.72 9.39
CA LEU A 69 4.40 5.26 9.44
C LEU A 69 5.30 4.72 10.55
N GLU A 70 6.48 5.30 10.79
CA GLU A 70 7.34 4.93 11.91
C GLU A 70 6.66 5.14 13.26
N LYS A 71 5.99 6.28 13.44
CA LYS A 71 5.17 6.55 14.65
C LYS A 71 4.10 5.49 14.84
N LEU A 72 3.35 5.16 13.78
CA LEU A 72 2.31 4.13 13.82
C LEU A 72 2.87 2.74 14.16
N ILE A 73 4.05 2.39 13.64
CA ILE A 73 4.74 1.13 13.98
C ILE A 73 5.13 1.11 15.45
N VAL A 74 5.72 2.19 15.99
CA VAL A 74 6.07 2.27 17.41
C VAL A 74 4.82 2.13 18.28
N MET A 75 3.75 2.84 17.95
CA MET A 75 2.47 2.73 18.65
C MET A 75 1.90 1.31 18.58
N SER A 76 1.94 0.66 17.41
CA SER A 76 1.46 -0.72 17.23
C SER A 76 2.20 -1.73 18.12
N ARG A 77 3.49 -1.51 18.40
CA ARG A 77 4.25 -2.30 19.37
C ARG A 77 3.80 -2.04 20.80
N GLU A 78 3.66 -0.77 21.17
CA GLU A 78 3.30 -0.36 22.52
C GLU A 78 1.89 -0.84 22.94
N ILE A 79 0.94 -0.87 22.00
CA ILE A 79 -0.40 -1.42 22.23
C ILE A 79 -0.47 -2.95 22.06
N GLY A 80 0.65 -3.60 21.73
CA GLY A 80 0.77 -5.06 21.70
C GLY A 80 0.14 -5.76 20.50
N ILE A 81 -0.08 -5.07 19.39
CA ILE A 81 -0.68 -5.65 18.18
C ILE A 81 0.31 -5.90 17.04
N LEU A 82 1.54 -5.38 17.13
CA LEU A 82 2.56 -5.61 16.10
C LEU A 82 3.22 -6.99 16.27
N HIS A 83 3.34 -7.71 15.16
CA HIS A 83 4.13 -8.94 15.09
C HIS A 83 5.47 -8.67 14.38
N ASP A 84 6.55 -9.28 14.86
CA ASP A 84 7.91 -9.03 14.32
C ASP A 84 8.03 -9.32 12.82
N GLY A 85 7.27 -10.30 12.31
CA GLY A 85 7.25 -10.63 10.87
C GLY A 85 6.67 -9.53 9.97
N VAL A 86 6.08 -8.47 10.53
CA VAL A 86 5.63 -7.30 9.77
C VAL A 86 6.81 -6.42 9.35
N LEU A 87 7.91 -6.42 10.11
CA LEU A 87 9.01 -5.49 9.90
C LEU A 87 10.15 -6.06 9.05
N PRO A 88 10.90 -5.18 8.35
CA PRO A 88 10.61 -3.76 8.12
C PRO A 88 9.42 -3.57 7.15
N VAL A 89 8.74 -2.42 7.23
CA VAL A 89 7.70 -2.07 6.25
C VAL A 89 8.30 -1.28 5.10
N HIS A 90 8.16 -1.78 3.88
CA HIS A 90 8.56 -1.07 2.67
C HIS A 90 7.44 -0.14 2.22
N LEU A 91 7.67 1.17 2.28
CA LEU A 91 6.70 2.19 1.87
C LEU A 91 6.99 2.65 0.44
N HIS A 92 5.98 2.60 -0.42
CA HIS A 92 6.05 3.05 -1.80
C HIS A 92 4.92 4.04 -2.11
N VAL A 93 5.20 5.03 -2.95
CA VAL A 93 4.17 5.91 -3.51
C VAL A 93 3.97 5.57 -4.97
N SER A 94 2.73 5.27 -5.33
CA SER A 94 2.34 5.07 -6.71
C SER A 94 2.06 6.42 -7.38
N ALA A 95 2.56 6.58 -8.61
CA ALA A 95 2.29 7.75 -9.45
C ALA A 95 0.81 7.89 -9.86
N SER A 96 -0.03 6.90 -9.56
CA SER A 96 -1.47 6.93 -9.83
C SER A 96 -2.17 8.13 -9.15
N ILE A 97 -3.09 8.74 -9.90
CA ILE A 97 -3.99 9.80 -9.41
C ILE A 97 -5.19 9.26 -8.63
N LEU A 98 -5.35 7.93 -8.60
CA LEU A 98 -6.44 7.28 -7.87
C LEU A 98 -6.22 7.40 -6.37
N ASP A 99 -7.34 7.43 -5.67
CA ASP A 99 -7.38 7.56 -4.23
C ASP A 99 -7.33 6.17 -3.58
N TYR A 100 -6.13 5.61 -3.42
CA TYR A 100 -5.98 4.26 -2.88
C TYR A 100 -4.77 4.12 -1.95
N GLY A 101 -4.90 3.19 -1.02
CA GLY A 101 -3.82 2.54 -0.29
C GLY A 101 -3.91 1.04 -0.55
N GLU A 102 -2.78 0.35 -0.43
CA GLU A 102 -2.74 -1.11 -0.47
C GLU A 102 -1.62 -1.63 0.42
N ALA A 103 -1.91 -2.68 1.18
CA ALA A 103 -0.93 -3.41 1.95
C ALA A 103 -0.85 -4.86 1.49
N TYR A 104 0.37 -5.37 1.31
CA TYR A 104 0.58 -6.77 0.97
C TYR A 104 1.89 -7.31 1.53
N ARG A 105 2.00 -8.63 1.55
CA ARG A 105 3.22 -9.33 1.95
C ARG A 105 3.69 -10.23 0.84
N VAL A 106 4.95 -10.10 0.46
CA VAL A 106 5.60 -10.92 -0.58
C VAL A 106 6.95 -11.40 -0.07
N LEU A 107 7.17 -12.72 -0.10
CA LEU A 107 8.43 -13.34 0.33
C LEU A 107 8.86 -12.93 1.76
N GLY A 108 7.91 -12.84 2.68
CA GLY A 108 8.15 -12.46 4.08
C GLY A 108 8.40 -10.97 4.32
N ARG A 109 8.35 -10.12 3.28
CA ARG A 109 8.47 -8.67 3.40
C ARG A 109 7.10 -8.01 3.34
N SER A 110 6.90 -6.96 4.14
CA SER A 110 5.67 -6.20 4.16
C SER A 110 5.80 -4.94 3.33
N PHE A 111 4.77 -4.63 2.56
CA PHE A 111 4.72 -3.47 1.68
C PHE A 111 3.45 -2.68 1.97
N ILE A 112 3.60 -1.36 1.96
CA ILE A 112 2.48 -0.42 1.89
C ILE A 112 2.70 0.44 0.66
N VAL A 113 1.68 0.52 -0.18
CA VAL A 113 1.63 1.40 -1.35
C VAL A 113 0.55 2.44 -1.09
N VAL A 114 0.86 3.72 -1.32
CA VAL A 114 -0.13 4.80 -1.26
C VAL A 114 -0.12 5.60 -2.55
N GLY A 115 -1.29 6.05 -3.02
CA GLY A 115 -1.38 6.91 -4.20
C GLY A 115 -0.80 8.31 -3.94
N ALA A 116 -0.16 8.90 -4.95
CA ALA A 116 0.43 10.24 -4.90
C ALA A 116 -0.57 11.32 -4.43
N ARG A 117 -1.85 11.16 -4.77
CA ARG A 117 -2.93 12.07 -4.34
C ARG A 117 -3.08 12.14 -2.81
N ARG A 118 -3.05 11.01 -2.11
CA ARG A 118 -3.17 10.96 -0.63
C ARG A 118 -2.01 11.67 0.05
N VAL A 119 -0.81 11.48 -0.46
CA VAL A 119 0.40 12.13 0.04
C VAL A 119 0.33 13.65 -0.18
N ARG A 120 -0.05 14.09 -1.39
CA ARG A 120 -0.18 15.51 -1.73
C ARG A 120 -1.22 16.22 -0.86
N ASP A 121 -2.35 15.58 -0.61
CA ASP A 121 -3.45 16.16 0.17
C ASP A 121 -3.13 16.20 1.68
N GLY A 122 -2.03 15.57 2.13
CA GLY A 122 -1.61 15.57 3.54
C GLY A 122 -2.46 14.67 4.45
N ARG A 123 -3.29 13.81 3.87
CA ARG A 123 -4.20 12.90 4.58
C ARG A 123 -3.65 11.46 4.52
N VAL A 124 -2.37 11.33 4.84
CA VAL A 124 -1.64 10.07 4.66
C VAL A 124 -1.68 9.21 5.92
N ASP A 125 -1.87 9.82 7.09
CA ASP A 125 -2.00 9.17 8.39
C ASP A 125 -3.13 8.14 8.45
N GLY A 126 -4.36 8.53 8.09
CA GLY A 126 -5.50 7.63 8.08
C GLY A 126 -5.32 6.46 7.11
N THR A 127 -4.74 6.71 5.93
CA THR A 127 -4.41 5.65 4.96
C THR A 127 -3.31 4.73 5.48
N LEU A 128 -2.23 5.27 6.05
CA LEU A 128 -1.15 4.45 6.59
C LEU A 128 -1.61 3.61 7.79
N ALA A 129 -2.49 4.14 8.64
CA ALA A 129 -3.08 3.37 9.73
C ALA A 129 -3.97 2.23 9.20
N HIS A 130 -4.77 2.49 8.16
CA HIS A 130 -5.59 1.50 7.46
C HIS A 130 -4.73 0.36 6.89
N GLU A 131 -3.68 0.71 6.14
CA GLU A 131 -2.81 -0.27 5.50
C GLU A 131 -1.95 -1.03 6.52
N LEU A 132 -1.47 -0.36 7.58
CA LEU A 132 -0.76 -1.03 8.66
C LEU A 132 -1.69 -2.00 9.41
N ALA A 133 -2.96 -1.65 9.61
CA ALA A 133 -3.95 -2.54 10.20
C ALA A 133 -4.10 -3.85 9.41
N HIS A 134 -4.09 -3.79 8.07
CA HIS A 134 -4.06 -5.00 7.24
C HIS A 134 -2.80 -5.84 7.48
N LEU A 135 -1.62 -5.23 7.62
CA LEU A 135 -0.40 -6.00 7.87
C LEU A 135 -0.39 -6.70 9.23
N VAL A 136 -0.84 -6.02 10.29
CA VAL A 136 -0.84 -6.56 11.65
C VAL A 136 -1.91 -7.62 11.88
N THR A 137 -3.01 -7.58 11.14
CA THR A 137 -4.06 -8.61 11.19
C THR A 137 -3.95 -9.67 10.10
N TRP A 138 -2.78 -9.77 9.45
CA TRP A 138 -2.48 -10.74 8.39
C TRP A 138 -3.44 -10.72 7.20
N GLY A 139 -3.85 -9.52 6.80
CA GLY A 139 -4.70 -9.32 5.63
C GLY A 139 -6.13 -9.76 5.88
N ALA A 140 -6.58 -9.82 7.13
CA ALA A 140 -8.01 -9.89 7.42
C ALA A 140 -8.71 -8.80 6.59
N HIS A 141 -9.68 -9.21 5.78
CA HIS A 141 -10.68 -8.28 5.23
C HIS A 141 -11.29 -7.49 6.39
N HIS A 142 -11.90 -6.32 6.16
CA HIS A 142 -12.37 -5.33 7.15
C HIS A 142 -13.35 -5.87 8.24
N GLU A 143 -12.92 -6.88 8.96
CA GLU A 143 -13.55 -7.68 9.99
C GLU A 143 -13.25 -7.06 11.35
N SER A 144 -13.79 -7.65 12.42
CA SER A 144 -13.68 -7.11 13.78
C SER A 144 -12.23 -6.89 14.22
N ALA A 145 -11.32 -7.81 13.91
CA ALA A 145 -9.90 -7.70 14.27
C ALA A 145 -9.22 -6.53 13.55
N TRP A 146 -9.45 -6.39 12.24
CA TRP A 146 -8.91 -5.28 11.46
C TRP A 146 -9.48 -3.94 11.92
N LEU A 147 -10.80 -3.87 12.12
CA LEU A 147 -11.47 -2.65 12.55
C LEU A 147 -10.96 -2.20 13.93
N GLY A 148 -10.79 -3.14 14.85
CA GLY A 148 -10.22 -2.87 16.17
C GLY A 148 -8.78 -2.35 16.08
N ALA A 149 -7.95 -2.98 15.24
CA ALA A 149 -6.56 -2.54 15.03
C ALA A 149 -6.49 -1.14 14.40
N CYS A 150 -7.23 -0.89 13.32
CA CYS A 150 -7.27 0.43 12.66
C CYS A 150 -7.72 1.52 13.62
N THR A 151 -8.84 1.28 14.33
CA THR A 151 -9.42 2.25 15.25
C THR A 151 -8.46 2.56 16.40
N ALA A 152 -7.86 1.53 17.02
CA ALA A 152 -6.92 1.71 18.12
C ALA A 152 -5.66 2.49 17.68
N LEU A 153 -5.11 2.16 16.51
CA LEU A 153 -3.92 2.84 15.98
C LEU A 153 -4.18 4.32 15.67
N LEU A 154 -5.27 4.59 14.95
CA LEU A 154 -5.58 5.94 14.49
C LEU A 154 -6.05 6.84 15.65
N ASP A 155 -6.81 6.30 16.60
CA ASP A 155 -7.19 7.03 17.81
C ASP A 155 -5.96 7.38 18.67
N GLU A 156 -5.06 6.41 18.86
CA GLU A 156 -3.82 6.63 19.61
C GLU A 156 -2.91 7.64 18.93
N TYR A 157 -2.79 7.58 17.59
CA TYR A 157 -2.06 8.57 16.80
C TYR A 157 -2.60 9.99 17.03
N TYR A 158 -3.90 10.19 16.83
CA TYR A 158 -4.52 11.50 17.03
C TYR A 158 -4.45 12.00 18.47
N ARG A 159 -4.56 11.09 19.45
CA ARG A 159 -4.38 11.43 20.86
C ARG A 159 -2.98 11.98 21.13
N ARG A 160 -1.94 11.41 20.54
CA ARG A 160 -0.54 11.87 20.70
C ARG A 160 -0.22 13.14 19.93
N GLU A 161 -0.84 13.33 18.76
CA GLU A 161 -0.71 14.57 17.99
C GLU A 161 -1.59 15.72 18.56
N GLY A 162 -2.34 15.47 19.64
CA GLY A 162 -3.15 16.48 20.31
C GLY A 162 -4.43 16.86 19.57
N VAL A 163 -4.88 16.03 18.64
CA VAL A 163 -6.11 16.26 17.84
C VAL A 163 -7.35 16.00 18.72
N PRO A 164 -8.23 17.01 18.91
CA PRO A 164 -9.46 16.86 19.68
C PRO A 164 -10.37 15.78 19.09
N PRO A 165 -11.15 15.03 19.91
CA PRO A 165 -11.98 13.92 19.42
C PRO A 165 -12.93 14.26 18.26
N HIS A 166 -13.46 15.49 18.22
CA HIS A 166 -14.39 15.93 17.18
C HIS A 166 -13.72 16.34 15.86
N GLU A 167 -12.38 16.45 15.85
CA GLU A 167 -11.57 16.75 14.66
C GLU A 167 -10.88 15.49 14.09
N ARG A 168 -11.01 14.34 14.76
CA ARG A 168 -10.39 13.08 14.34
C ARG A 168 -11.10 12.50 13.12
N ASP A 169 -10.39 12.44 11.99
CA ASP A 169 -10.88 11.75 10.80
C ASP A 169 -10.64 10.24 10.92
N MET A 170 -11.68 9.52 11.34
CA MET A 170 -11.69 8.06 11.46
C MET A 170 -12.27 7.37 10.22
N SER A 171 -12.59 8.10 9.15
CA SER A 171 -13.32 7.56 7.99
C SER A 171 -12.59 6.40 7.32
N ASN A 172 -11.25 6.41 7.31
CA ASN A 172 -10.45 5.32 6.77
C ASN A 172 -10.61 4.00 7.55
N CYS A 173 -11.02 4.02 8.82
CA CYS A 173 -11.31 2.77 9.55
C CYS A 173 -12.71 2.22 9.27
N PHE A 174 -13.55 2.95 8.52
CA PHE A 174 -14.93 2.55 8.21
C PHE A 174 -15.21 2.45 6.70
N SER A 175 -14.24 2.77 5.85
CA SER A 175 -14.34 2.59 4.40
C SER A 175 -14.26 1.11 4.05
N ARG A 176 -15.33 0.59 3.44
CA ARG A 176 -15.44 -0.77 2.89
C ARG A 176 -15.02 -0.81 1.43
#